data_AF-A0A850W057-F1
#
_entry.id   AF-A0A850W057-F1
#
_cell.length_a   1.000
_cell.length_b   1.000
_cell.length_c   1.000
_cell.angle_alpha   90.00
_cell.angle_beta   90.00
_cell.angle_gamma   90.00
#
_symmetry.space_group_name_H-M   'P 1'
#
loop_
_entity.id
_entity.type
_entity.pdbx_description
1 polymer ?
#
loop_
_entity_poly.entity_id
_entity_poly.type
_entity_poly.pdbx_seq_one_letter_code
_entity_poly.pdbx_strand_id
1 'polypeptide(L)' 'RRALFPGDSEIDQLFRIFRTLGTPDEAAWPGVTAMPDYKPSFPKWARQDFGKVVPPLDEEGRKLLA' A
#
# COMPACT_ATOMS: atom_id res chain seq x y z
N ARG A 1 -19.55 7.07 -0.33
CA ARG A 1 -18.67 5.88 -0.44
C ARG A 1 -17.45 6.29 -1.26
N ARG A 2 -16.23 6.21 -0.72
CA ARG A 2 -14.98 6.54 -1.43
C ARG A 2 -14.13 5.28 -1.53
N ALA A 3 -13.58 4.98 -2.70
CA ALA A 3 -12.67 3.85 -2.86
C ALA A 3 -11.36 4.09 -2.10
N LEU A 4 -10.77 3.03 -1.55
CA LEU A 4 -9.53 3.10 -0.77
C LEU A 4 -8.32 3.47 -1.65
N PHE A 5 -8.29 2.91 -2.86
CA PHE A 5 -7.25 3.14 -3.85
C PHE A 5 -7.90 3.49 -5.20
N PRO A 6 -8.30 4.75 -5.42
CA PRO A 6 -8.95 5.17 -6.66
C PRO A 6 -7.89 5.52 -7.72
N GLY A 7 -7.22 4.52 -8.30
CA GLY A 7 -6.24 4.72 -9.37
C GLY A 7 -6.89 4.93 -10.74
N ASP A 8 -6.26 5.74 -11.58
CA ASP A 8 -6.67 6.02 -12.97
C ASP A 8 -5.77 5.34 -14.04
N SER A 9 -4.70 4.69 -13.59
CA SER A 9 -3.76 3.91 -14.39
C SER A 9 -3.09 2.85 -13.51
N GLU A 10 -2.41 1.87 -14.10
CA GLU A 10 -1.72 0.81 -13.35
C GLU A 10 -0.67 1.38 -12.38
N ILE A 11 0.13 2.35 -12.84
CA ILE A 11 1.17 2.96 -12.01
C ILE A 11 0.59 3.85 -10.91
N ASP A 12 -0.49 4.59 -11.19
CA ASP A 12 -1.18 5.39 -10.17
C ASP A 12 -1.84 4.48 -9.11
N GLN A 13 -2.47 3.39 -9.55
CA GLN A 13 -3.03 2.38 -8.65
C GLN A 13 -1.96 1.79 -7.73
N LEU A 14 -0.82 1.38 -8.30
CA LEU A 14 0.32 0.85 -7.55
C LEU A 14 0.84 1.86 -6.52
N PHE A 15 1.03 3.12 -6.93
CA PHE A 15 1.54 4.17 -6.05
C PHE A 15 0.57 4.53 -4.94
N ARG A 16 -0.75 4.46 -5.16
CA ARG A 16 -1.75 4.67 -4.09
C ARG A 16 -1.69 3.57 -3.04
N ILE A 17 -1.51 2.32 -3.48
CA ILE A 17 -1.31 1.19 -2.58
C ILE A 17 -0.03 1.43 -1.76
N PHE A 18 1.10 1.73 -2.41
CA PHE A 18 2.37 1.92 -1.71
C PHE A 18 2.37 3.13 -0.75
N ARG A 19 1.72 4.23 -1.11
CA ARG A 19 1.58 5.41 -0.21
C ARG A 19 0.85 5.09 1.08
N THR A 20 0.01 4.06 1.08
CA THR A 20 -0.81 3.68 2.23
C THR A 20 -0.17 2.51 2.99
N LEU A 21 0.25 1.47 2.27
CA LEU A 21 0.75 0.22 2.86
C LEU A 21 2.27 0.19 3.02
N GLY A 22 2.97 1.18 2.48
CA GLY A 22 4.42 1.21 2.33
C GLY A 22 4.86 0.67 0.96
N THR A 23 5.99 1.17 0.44
CA THR A 23 6.61 0.54 -0.73
C THR A 23 7.21 -0.79 -0.30
N PRO A 24 6.86 -1.92 -0.94
CA PRO A 24 7.35 -3.22 -0.54
C PRO A 24 8.86 -3.34 -0.75
N ASP A 25 9.49 -4.10 0.15
CA ASP A 25 10.88 -4.52 0.11
C ASP A 25 10.97 -6.04 0.34
N GLU A 26 12.19 -6.58 0.28
CA GLU A 26 12.44 -8.02 0.45
C GLU A 26 12.12 -8.55 1.86
N ALA A 27 12.05 -7.68 2.86
CA ALA A 27 11.68 -8.09 4.22
C ALA A 27 10.17 -8.29 4.34
N ALA A 28 9.37 -7.38 3.79
CA ALA A 28 7.90 -7.47 3.80
C ALA A 28 7.36 -8.41 2.72
N TRP A 29 8.02 -8.49 1.56
CA TRP A 29 7.64 -9.33 0.43
C TRP A 29 8.88 -9.91 -0.26
N PRO A 30 9.33 -11.11 0.13
CA PRO A 30 10.44 -11.79 -0.51
C PRO A 30 10.19 -12.03 -2.01
N GLY A 31 11.14 -11.61 -2.85
CA GLY A 31 11.10 -11.71 -4.31
C GLY A 31 10.46 -10.52 -5.02
N VAL A 32 9.95 -9.50 -4.29
CA VAL A 32 9.28 -8.35 -4.92
C VAL A 32 10.19 -7.58 -5.86
N THR A 33 11.49 -7.50 -5.57
CA THR A 33 12.46 -6.80 -6.41
C THR A 33 12.78 -7.53 -7.72
N ALA A 34 12.44 -8.82 -7.82
CA ALA A 34 12.63 -9.65 -9.00
C ALA A 34 11.39 -9.67 -9.92
N MET A 35 10.30 -8.98 -9.56
CA MET A 35 9.10 -8.95 -10.40
C MET A 35 9.35 -8.18 -11.71
N PRO A 36 8.75 -8.60 -12.85
CA PRO A 36 9.01 -8.01 -14.17
C PRO A 36 8.84 -6.49 -14.23
N ASP A 37 7.80 -5.98 -13.56
CA ASP A 37 7.44 -4.57 -13.57
C ASP A 37 7.96 -3.80 -12.36
N TYR A 38 8.67 -4.45 -11.44
CA TYR A 38 9.33 -3.76 -10.34
C TYR A 38 10.44 -2.86 -10.88
N LYS A 39 10.48 -1.62 -10.41
CA LYS A 39 11.57 -0.69 -10.70
C LYS A 39 12.23 -0.27 -9.39
N PRO A 40 13.57 -0.42 -9.25
CA PRO A 40 14.30 0.09 -8.09
C PRO A 40 14.12 1.61 -7.87
N SER A 41 13.75 2.34 -8.93
CA SER A 41 13.45 3.77 -8.91
C SER A 41 12.07 4.13 -8.36
N PHE A 42 11.22 3.16 -7.99
CA PHE A 42 9.94 3.46 -7.35
C PHE A 42 10.18 4.23 -6.04
N PRO A 43 9.38 5.29 -5.77
CA PRO A 43 9.52 6.05 -4.52
C PRO A 43 9.32 5.13 -3.31
N LYS A 44 10.06 5.40 -2.23
CA LYS A 44 9.97 4.66 -0.97
C LYS A 44 9.02 5.40 -0.02
N TRP A 45 7.81 4.88 0.13
CA TRP A 45 6.81 5.39 1.06
C TRP A 45 6.80 4.56 2.35
N ALA A 46 6.63 5.24 3.48
CA ALA A 46 6.40 4.59 4.76
C ALA A 46 4.94 4.13 4.87
N ARG A 47 4.72 3.00 5.54
CA ARG A 47 3.38 2.49 5.85
C ARG A 47 2.64 3.48 6.74
N GLN A 48 1.35 3.71 6.44
CA GLN A 48 0.47 4.53 7.26
C GLN A 48 -0.27 3.69 8.29
N ASP A 49 -0.66 4.35 9.37
CA ASP A 49 -1.57 3.78 10.37
C ASP A 49 -3.00 3.70 9.82
N PHE A 50 -3.60 2.51 9.87
CA PHE A 50 -4.97 2.28 9.43
C PHE A 50 -6.01 3.07 10.23
N GLY A 51 -5.70 3.49 11.46
CA GLY A 51 -6.54 4.44 12.21
C GLY A 51 -6.73 5.77 11.49
N LYS A 52 -5.75 6.19 10.68
CA LYS A 52 -5.84 7.40 9.84
C LYS A 52 -6.48 7.14 8.49
N VAL A 53 -6.31 5.93 7.96
CA VAL A 53 -6.78 5.55 6.62
C VAL A 53 -8.27 5.19 6.62
N VAL A 54 -8.74 4.50 7.65
CA VAL A 54 -10.14 4.10 7.85
C VAL A 54 -10.64 4.48 9.26
N PRO A 55 -10.78 5.79 9.56
CA PRO A 55 -11.09 6.28 10.91
C PRO A 55 -12.32 5.69 11.61
N PRO A 56 -13.46 5.41 10.93
CA PRO A 56 -14.64 4.90 11.61
C PRO A 56 -14.59 3.40 11.89
N LEU A 57 -13.60 2.68 11.37
CA LEU A 57 -13.44 1.25 11.60
C LEU A 57 -12.81 1.04 12.98
N ASP A 58 -13.36 0.14 13.79
CA ASP A 58 -12.84 -0.19 15.12
C ASP A 58 -11.49 -0.94 15.06
N GLU A 59 -10.90 -1.21 16.22
CA GLU A 59 -9.58 -1.83 16.31
C GLU A 59 -9.55 -3.24 15.70
N GLU A 60 -10.56 -4.06 15.98
CA GLU A 60 -10.66 -5.42 15.43
C GLU A 60 -10.83 -5.40 13.91
N GLY A 61 -11.64 -4.49 13.39
CA GLY A 61 -11.79 -4.29 11.95
C GLY A 61 -10.51 -3.82 11.29
N ARG A 62 -9.76 -2.90 11.93
CA ARG A 62 -8.46 -2.46 11.42
C ARG A 62 -7.43 -3.57 11.45
N LYS A 63 -7.41 -4.39 12.50
CA LYS A 63 -6.51 -5.54 12.63
C LYS A 63 -6.80 -6.61 11.58
N LEU A 64 -8.07 -6.87 11.27
CA LEU A 64 -8.46 -7.78 10.20
C LEU A 64 -8.00 -7.29 8.81
N LEU A 65 -7.99 -5.98 8.61
CA LEU A 65 -7.58 -5.36 7.34
C LEU A 65 -6.05 -5.24 7.18
N ALA A 66 -5.29 -5.28 8.29
CA ALA A 66 -3.87 -4.94 8.35
C ALA A 66 -2.93 -6.01 7.78
#